data_AF-A0A7Y4SZI9-F1
#
_entry.id   AF-A0A7Y4SZI9-F1
#
_cell.length_a   1.000
_cell.length_b   1.000
_cell.length_c   1.000
_cell.angle_alpha   90.00
_cell.angle_beta   90.00
_cell.angle_gamma   90.00
#
_symmetry.space_group_name_H-M   'P 1'
#
loop_
_entity.id
_entity.type
_entity.pdbx_description
1 polymer ?
#
loop_
_entity_poly.entity_id
_entity_poly.type
_entity_poly.pdbx_seq_one_letter_code
_entity_poly.pdbx_strand_id
1 'polypeptide(L)'
;MKFTMYYLFFLVSMISCNRQTNTQSVNSDSLIESQAMLDSFSNMSENIMVIFQDKKNNYWFGSHRDGLYKYDGRNIRHFTANDSFPGTKVEEIKEDRFGNLYFNTNAGLFKYNGIRFLKIKEVSGGDWNWKLHPDDLWFKCIDYLGHLYRFDGNNVFKLKLPKTKLGEDYITKHNYNTSPYGIYCVYKDSKSNIWFGTAQLGACRYNGKSFDWISESDVTELHDGPSNGVRSIVEDKNGDFWFNTEYKYSIYNNTYIRNDTSKQAFYYRIKSIGCLDGSKEGNLNEYLSIIKDDKNNLWIALYLKGIWMYDGEKIKHYPIQINSKDIPIYCLYKDNKGDIWLGTHENGIFRFNGQTFEKLAI
;
A
#
# COMPACT_ATOMS: atom_id res chain seq x y z
N MET A 1 -66.42 51.76 -46.66
CA MET A 1 -65.42 50.89 -47.31
C MET A 1 -64.32 50.60 -46.29
N LYS A 2 -64.33 49.35 -45.80
CA LYS A 2 -63.34 48.57 -45.00
C LYS A 2 -62.65 49.16 -43.75
N PHE A 3 -62.79 48.36 -42.68
CA PHE A 3 -62.21 48.40 -41.34
C PHE A 3 -60.67 48.29 -41.33
N THR A 4 -60.01 49.03 -40.42
CA THR A 4 -58.59 48.83 -40.08
C THR A 4 -58.50 48.15 -38.72
N MET A 5 -58.02 46.90 -38.71
CA MET A 5 -57.94 46.02 -37.55
C MET A 5 -56.50 46.02 -37.00
N TYR A 6 -56.35 46.36 -35.72
CA TYR A 6 -55.09 46.25 -34.98
C TYR A 6 -54.74 44.79 -34.71
N TYR A 7 -53.46 44.42 -34.87
CA TYR A 7 -52.90 43.23 -34.21
C TYR A 7 -51.58 43.58 -33.51
N LEU A 8 -51.62 43.33 -32.20
CA LEU A 8 -50.55 43.45 -31.22
C LEU A 8 -49.61 42.23 -31.37
N PHE A 9 -48.32 42.44 -31.65
CA PHE A 9 -47.33 41.36 -31.65
C PHE A 9 -46.57 41.34 -30.32
N PHE A 10 -46.82 40.31 -29.51
CA PHE A 10 -46.03 39.95 -28.33
C PHE A 10 -44.72 39.31 -28.78
N LEU A 11 -43.58 39.88 -28.40
CA LEU A 11 -42.25 39.31 -28.58
C LEU A 11 -41.99 38.32 -27.43
N VAL A 12 -42.07 37.02 -27.71
CA VAL A 12 -41.64 35.96 -26.79
C VAL A 12 -40.18 35.63 -27.09
N SER A 13 -39.27 36.04 -26.19
CA SER A 13 -37.87 35.62 -26.23
C SER A 13 -37.75 34.19 -25.66
N MET A 14 -37.63 33.19 -26.53
CA MET A 14 -37.20 31.85 -26.14
C MET A 14 -35.68 31.81 -26.01
N ILE A 15 -35.17 31.85 -24.78
CA ILE A 15 -33.79 31.46 -24.48
C ILE A 15 -33.75 29.93 -24.55
N SER A 16 -33.26 29.39 -25.67
CA SER A 16 -32.92 27.97 -25.77
C SER A 16 -31.62 27.73 -24.99
N CYS A 17 -31.73 27.11 -23.82
CA CYS A 17 -30.62 26.47 -23.15
C CYS A 17 -30.16 25.26 -23.99
N ASN A 18 -29.11 25.42 -24.79
CA ASN A 18 -28.35 24.29 -25.32
C ASN A 18 -27.65 23.56 -24.16
N ARG A 19 -28.35 22.59 -23.57
CA ARG A 19 -27.75 21.59 -22.69
C ARG A 19 -26.94 20.63 -23.54
N GLN A 20 -25.67 20.96 -23.79
CA GLN A 20 -24.72 20.00 -24.34
C GLN A 20 -24.55 18.88 -23.33
N THR A 21 -25.16 17.72 -23.60
CA THR A 21 -24.75 16.46 -22.98
C THR A 21 -23.36 16.14 -23.51
N ASN A 22 -22.34 16.38 -22.69
CA ASN A 22 -21.01 15.82 -22.88
C ASN A 22 -21.12 14.31 -22.65
N THR A 23 -21.59 13.56 -23.65
CA THR A 23 -21.32 12.13 -23.74
C THR A 23 -19.82 12.01 -24.00
N GLN A 24 -19.05 11.71 -22.95
CA GLN A 24 -17.71 11.19 -23.11
C GLN A 24 -17.82 9.98 -24.04
N SER A 25 -17.30 10.11 -25.26
CA SER A 25 -17.16 8.97 -26.16
C SER A 25 -16.16 8.03 -25.50
N VAL A 26 -16.65 6.98 -24.87
CA VAL A 26 -15.81 5.89 -24.37
C VAL A 26 -15.14 5.30 -25.62
N ASN A 27 -13.81 5.40 -25.69
CA ASN A 27 -13.05 4.99 -26.85
C ASN A 27 -13.20 3.47 -27.05
N SER A 28 -13.61 3.00 -28.22
CA SER A 28 -13.81 1.57 -28.51
C SER A 28 -12.55 0.74 -28.24
N ASP A 29 -11.38 1.33 -28.46
CA ASP A 29 -10.10 0.69 -28.22
C ASP A 29 -9.87 0.44 -26.71
N SER A 30 -10.29 1.38 -25.85
CA SER A 30 -10.21 1.22 -24.40
C SER A 30 -11.16 0.15 -23.86
N LEU A 31 -12.32 -0.03 -24.50
CA LEU A 31 -13.27 -1.08 -24.16
C LEU A 31 -12.76 -2.47 -24.56
N ILE A 32 -12.16 -2.60 -25.76
CA ILE A 32 -11.57 -3.86 -26.23
C ILE A 32 -10.37 -4.25 -25.36
N GLU A 33 -9.49 -3.30 -25.02
CA GLU A 33 -8.39 -3.54 -24.08
C GLU A 33 -8.90 -3.94 -22.69
N SER A 34 -10.00 -3.35 -22.22
CA SER A 34 -10.62 -3.74 -20.94
C SER A 34 -11.19 -5.16 -20.98
N GLN A 35 -11.83 -5.56 -22.08
CA GLN A 35 -12.43 -6.89 -22.20
C GLN A 35 -11.38 -7.99 -22.34
N ALA A 36 -10.36 -7.78 -23.17
CA ALA A 36 -9.25 -8.72 -23.32
C ALA A 36 -8.48 -8.92 -22.01
N MET A 37 -8.34 -7.84 -21.23
CA MET A 37 -7.80 -7.89 -19.88
C MET A 37 -8.70 -8.76 -18.98
N LEU A 38 -10.00 -8.48 -18.91
CA LEU A 38 -10.97 -9.24 -18.10
C LEU A 38 -10.96 -10.75 -18.44
N ASP A 39 -10.99 -11.09 -19.71
CA ASP A 39 -10.96 -12.49 -20.16
C ASP A 39 -9.70 -13.21 -19.69
N SER A 40 -8.56 -12.51 -19.71
CA SER A 40 -7.28 -13.05 -19.25
C SER A 40 -7.28 -13.36 -17.74
N PHE A 41 -8.03 -12.61 -16.94
CA PHE A 41 -8.09 -12.71 -15.47
C PHE A 41 -9.13 -13.70 -14.93
N SER A 42 -10.04 -14.21 -15.77
CA SER A 42 -11.14 -15.11 -15.38
C SER A 42 -10.71 -16.35 -14.59
N ASN A 43 -9.52 -16.90 -14.84
CA ASN A 43 -9.02 -18.09 -14.14
C ASN A 43 -8.05 -17.80 -12.99
N MET A 44 -7.95 -16.54 -12.55
CA MET A 44 -7.05 -16.17 -11.46
C MET A 44 -7.71 -16.39 -10.09
N SER A 45 -6.90 -16.77 -9.09
CA SER A 45 -7.35 -16.88 -7.71
C SER A 45 -7.98 -15.58 -7.20
N GLU A 46 -9.01 -15.72 -6.37
CA GLU A 46 -9.62 -14.59 -5.66
C GLU A 46 -8.78 -14.09 -4.48
N ASN A 47 -7.70 -14.80 -4.13
CA ASN A 47 -6.82 -14.46 -3.02
C ASN A 47 -5.52 -13.85 -3.52
N ILE A 48 -5.55 -12.56 -3.87
CA ILE A 48 -4.37 -11.80 -4.35
C ILE A 48 -3.99 -10.76 -3.30
N MET A 49 -2.82 -10.96 -2.69
CA MET A 49 -2.31 -10.13 -1.60
C MET A 49 -1.17 -9.21 -2.01
N VAL A 50 -0.52 -9.49 -3.15
CA VAL A 50 0.60 -8.71 -3.67
C VAL A 50 0.35 -8.38 -5.13
N ILE A 51 0.50 -7.11 -5.48
CA ILE A 51 0.45 -6.64 -6.87
C ILE A 51 1.75 -5.89 -7.12
N PHE A 52 2.43 -6.20 -8.22
CA PHE A 52 3.68 -5.56 -8.60
C PHE A 52 3.80 -5.48 -10.12
N GLN A 53 4.10 -4.30 -10.66
CA GLN A 53 4.44 -4.11 -12.07
C GLN A 53 5.95 -3.93 -12.21
N ASP A 54 6.57 -4.77 -13.04
CA ASP A 54 8.00 -4.66 -13.34
C ASP A 54 8.31 -3.53 -14.35
N LYS A 55 9.59 -3.15 -14.47
CA LYS A 55 10.05 -2.15 -15.46
C LYS A 55 9.78 -2.51 -16.91
N LYS A 56 9.45 -3.77 -17.20
CA LYS A 56 9.08 -4.26 -18.54
C LYS A 56 7.56 -4.26 -18.73
N ASN A 57 6.81 -3.63 -17.83
CA ASN A 57 5.34 -3.52 -17.82
C ASN A 57 4.58 -4.84 -17.67
N ASN A 58 5.24 -5.91 -17.20
CA ASN A 58 4.49 -7.11 -16.78
C ASN A 58 3.94 -6.89 -15.38
N TYR A 59 2.73 -7.37 -15.14
CA TYR A 59 2.15 -7.43 -13.80
C TYR A 59 2.40 -8.79 -13.18
N TRP A 60 2.65 -8.78 -11.88
CA TRP A 60 2.88 -9.94 -11.05
C TRP A 60 1.89 -9.88 -9.89
N PHE A 61 1.07 -10.94 -9.77
CA PHE A 61 0.05 -11.06 -8.74
C PHE A 61 0.41 -12.22 -7.82
N GLY A 62 0.79 -11.89 -6.60
CA GLY A 62 1.12 -12.86 -5.56
C GLY A 62 -0.12 -13.27 -4.77
N SER A 63 -0.39 -14.58 -4.74
CA SER A 63 -1.48 -15.14 -3.95
C SER A 63 -1.04 -15.51 -2.54
N HIS A 64 -1.99 -15.53 -1.59
CA HIS A 64 -1.74 -16.09 -0.26
C HIS A 64 -1.62 -17.62 -0.25
N ARG A 65 -2.23 -18.32 -1.22
CA ARG A 65 -2.32 -19.79 -1.22
C ARG A 65 -2.06 -20.45 -2.57
N ASP A 66 -2.22 -19.71 -3.67
CA ASP A 66 -2.22 -20.27 -5.02
C ASP A 66 -0.96 -19.92 -5.81
N GLY A 67 0.12 -19.50 -5.16
CA GLY A 67 1.38 -19.18 -5.84
C GLY A 67 1.34 -17.81 -6.52
N LEU A 68 1.81 -17.73 -7.76
CA LEU A 68 2.12 -16.47 -8.44
C LEU A 68 1.51 -16.44 -9.85
N TYR A 69 0.96 -15.30 -10.26
CA TYR A 69 0.51 -15.08 -11.62
C TYR A 69 1.35 -13.98 -12.27
N LYS A 70 1.69 -14.15 -13.55
CA LYS A 70 2.33 -13.12 -14.37
C LYS A 70 1.41 -12.78 -15.54
N TYR A 71 1.13 -11.49 -15.73
CA TYR A 71 0.42 -10.96 -16.87
C TYR A 71 1.34 -10.09 -17.72
N ASP A 72 1.52 -10.44 -18.99
CA ASP A 72 2.38 -9.70 -19.93
C ASP A 72 1.63 -8.62 -20.75
N GLY A 73 0.37 -8.36 -20.40
CA GLY A 73 -0.53 -7.49 -21.16
C GLY A 73 -1.38 -8.25 -22.19
N ARG A 74 -1.16 -9.56 -22.37
CA ARG A 74 -1.94 -10.42 -23.28
C ARG A 74 -2.32 -11.77 -22.67
N ASN A 75 -1.40 -12.38 -21.94
CA ASN A 75 -1.56 -13.72 -21.38
C ASN A 75 -1.26 -13.70 -19.89
N ILE A 76 -2.05 -14.48 -19.13
CA ILE A 76 -1.73 -14.81 -17.75
C ILE A 76 -1.06 -16.18 -17.70
N ARG A 77 0.11 -16.23 -17.08
CA ARG A 77 0.78 -17.46 -16.70
C ARG A 77 0.68 -17.64 -15.19
N HIS A 78 0.12 -18.77 -14.78
CA HIS A 78 0.11 -19.24 -13.40
C HIS A 78 1.37 -20.05 -13.10
N PHE A 79 2.02 -19.76 -11.99
CA PHE A 79 3.18 -20.47 -11.46
C PHE A 79 2.76 -21.15 -10.16
N THR A 80 2.55 -22.46 -10.22
CA THR A 80 2.21 -23.29 -9.06
C THR A 80 3.43 -23.99 -8.48
N ALA A 81 3.27 -24.62 -7.32
CA ALA A 81 4.28 -25.50 -6.74
C ALA A 81 4.70 -26.62 -7.71
N ASN A 82 3.77 -27.09 -8.55
CA ASN A 82 4.05 -28.12 -9.57
C ASN A 82 4.88 -27.56 -10.74
N ASP A 83 4.77 -26.26 -11.02
CA ASP A 83 5.51 -25.56 -12.09
C ASP A 83 6.86 -25.00 -11.62
N SER A 84 7.41 -25.56 -10.54
CA SER A 84 8.65 -25.10 -9.91
C SER A 84 8.58 -23.68 -9.31
N PHE A 85 7.39 -23.18 -8.98
CA PHE A 85 7.28 -22.03 -8.08
C PHE A 85 7.58 -22.49 -6.64
N PRO A 86 8.54 -21.86 -5.96
CA PRO A 86 8.89 -22.27 -4.62
C PRO A 86 7.94 -21.65 -3.61
N GLY A 87 7.00 -22.45 -3.13
CA GLY A 87 6.02 -22.05 -2.12
C GLY A 87 4.63 -21.89 -2.70
N THR A 88 3.73 -21.41 -1.85
CA THR A 88 2.31 -21.20 -2.16
C THR A 88 1.85 -19.79 -1.81
N LYS A 89 2.59 -19.12 -0.92
CA LYS A 89 2.32 -17.77 -0.44
C LYS A 89 3.42 -16.83 -0.90
N VAL A 90 3.05 -15.77 -1.61
CA VAL A 90 3.93 -14.66 -1.97
C VAL A 90 3.68 -13.50 -1.01
N GLU A 91 4.74 -13.05 -0.34
CA GLU A 91 4.65 -11.96 0.65
C GLU A 91 5.07 -10.62 0.07
N GLU A 92 6.13 -10.62 -0.74
CA GLU A 92 6.66 -9.41 -1.36
C GLU A 92 7.31 -9.74 -2.70
N ILE A 93 7.16 -8.81 -3.64
CA ILE A 93 7.86 -8.82 -4.93
C ILE A 93 8.62 -7.50 -5.01
N LYS A 94 9.91 -7.56 -5.32
CA LYS A 94 10.76 -6.37 -5.49
C LYS A 94 11.64 -6.51 -6.72
N GLU A 95 11.94 -5.38 -7.34
CA GLU A 95 12.81 -5.28 -8.50
C GLU A 95 14.03 -4.45 -8.16
N ASP A 96 15.23 -4.92 -8.51
CA ASP A 96 16.45 -4.12 -8.36
C ASP A 96 16.61 -3.07 -9.48
N ARG A 97 17.65 -2.24 -9.36
CA ARG A 97 17.94 -1.21 -10.37
C ARG A 97 18.19 -1.77 -11.77
N PHE A 98 18.66 -3.01 -11.88
CA PHE A 98 18.98 -3.68 -13.14
C PHE A 98 17.79 -4.43 -13.75
N GLY A 99 16.62 -4.41 -13.08
CA GLY A 99 15.42 -5.08 -13.54
C GLY A 99 15.36 -6.57 -13.21
N ASN A 100 16.16 -7.03 -12.24
CA ASN A 100 16.01 -8.39 -11.72
C ASN A 100 14.88 -8.42 -10.70
N LEU A 101 14.07 -9.47 -10.75
CA LEU A 101 12.93 -9.66 -9.87
C LEU A 101 13.24 -10.65 -8.75
N TYR A 102 12.81 -10.29 -7.56
CA TYR A 102 13.00 -11.02 -6.31
C TYR A 102 11.65 -11.27 -5.65
N PHE A 103 11.43 -12.51 -5.22
CA PHE A 103 10.16 -13.00 -4.68
C PHE A 103 10.41 -13.54 -3.29
N ASN A 104 9.82 -12.87 -2.28
CA ASN A 104 9.82 -13.34 -0.91
C ASN A 104 8.57 -14.22 -0.71
N THR A 105 8.79 -15.47 -0.34
CA THR A 105 7.75 -16.50 -0.25
C THR A 105 7.85 -17.28 1.05
N ASN A 106 6.83 -18.06 1.40
CA ASN A 106 6.91 -18.99 2.54
C ASN A 106 8.00 -20.07 2.41
N ALA A 107 8.63 -20.24 1.24
CA ALA A 107 9.77 -21.15 1.04
C ALA A 107 11.15 -20.44 1.05
N GLY A 108 11.17 -19.12 1.20
CA GLY A 108 12.37 -18.26 1.21
C GLY A 108 12.38 -17.18 0.11
N LEU A 109 13.56 -16.59 -0.11
CA LEU A 109 13.79 -15.54 -1.10
C LEU A 109 14.36 -16.12 -2.40
N PHE A 110 13.76 -15.75 -3.53
CA PHE A 110 14.10 -16.29 -4.86
C PHE A 110 14.32 -15.19 -5.89
N LYS A 111 15.30 -15.37 -6.77
CA LYS A 111 15.49 -14.58 -7.99
C LYS A 111 14.84 -15.28 -9.17
N TYR A 112 14.08 -14.56 -9.99
CA TYR A 112 13.54 -15.09 -11.24
C TYR A 112 14.47 -14.75 -12.41
N ASN A 113 14.87 -15.75 -13.20
CA ASN A 113 15.76 -15.57 -14.35
C ASN A 113 15.03 -15.53 -15.71
N GLY A 114 13.69 -15.45 -15.72
CA GLY A 114 12.88 -15.55 -16.94
C GLY A 114 12.38 -16.97 -17.25
N ILE A 115 12.95 -18.00 -16.61
CA ILE A 115 12.57 -19.40 -16.82
C ILE A 115 12.18 -20.05 -15.49
N ARG A 116 13.01 -19.91 -14.45
CA ARG A 116 12.86 -20.56 -13.14
C ARG A 116 13.20 -19.64 -11.98
N PHE A 117 12.80 -20.04 -10.78
CA PHE A 117 13.11 -19.37 -9.52
C PHE A 117 14.37 -19.99 -8.90
N LEU A 118 15.38 -19.16 -8.67
CA LEU A 118 16.65 -19.55 -8.07
C LEU A 118 16.68 -19.11 -6.61
N LYS A 119 16.79 -20.08 -5.69
CA LYS A 119 16.86 -19.78 -4.25
C LYS A 119 18.12 -18.98 -3.96
N ILE A 120 17.96 -17.85 -3.29
CA ILE A 120 19.08 -17.07 -2.80
C ILE A 120 19.42 -17.58 -1.41
N LYS A 121 20.69 -17.97 -1.21
CA LYS A 121 21.14 -18.46 0.09
C LYS A 121 21.42 -17.29 1.03
N GLU A 122 20.92 -17.41 2.24
CA GLU A 122 21.28 -16.53 3.34
C GLU A 122 22.73 -16.77 3.75
N VAL A 123 23.47 -15.70 4.00
CA VAL A 123 24.83 -15.81 4.55
C VAL A 123 24.73 -16.17 6.03
N SER A 124 25.31 -17.30 6.41
CA SER A 124 25.33 -17.76 7.81
C SER A 124 26.21 -16.85 8.69
N GLY A 125 25.76 -16.53 9.90
CA GLY A 125 26.55 -15.79 10.91
C GLY A 125 26.59 -14.26 10.76
N GLY A 126 25.68 -13.66 9.98
CA GLY A 126 25.65 -12.22 9.68
C GLY A 126 24.93 -11.33 10.69
N ASP A 127 24.84 -11.72 11.96
CA ASP A 127 23.87 -11.17 12.94
C ASP A 127 23.93 -9.66 13.21
N TRP A 128 24.93 -8.91 12.72
CA TRP A 128 25.13 -7.51 13.14
C TRP A 128 25.62 -6.56 12.05
N ASN A 129 25.65 -6.96 10.78
CA ASN A 129 26.23 -6.13 9.70
C ASN A 129 25.20 -5.19 9.08
N TRP A 130 24.56 -4.38 9.93
CA TRP A 130 23.68 -3.31 9.49
C TRP A 130 24.46 -2.34 8.61
N LYS A 131 24.03 -2.25 7.36
CA LYS A 131 24.55 -1.35 6.35
C LYS A 131 23.38 -0.76 5.60
N LEU A 132 23.58 0.44 5.08
CA LEU A 132 22.61 1.12 4.26
C LEU A 132 23.27 1.54 2.97
N HIS A 133 22.95 0.84 1.88
CA HIS A 133 23.29 1.27 0.53
C HIS A 133 21.99 1.63 -0.22
N PRO A 134 21.98 2.69 -1.06
CA PRO A 134 20.77 3.11 -1.77
C PRO A 134 20.14 2.02 -2.65
N ASP A 135 20.94 1.08 -3.15
CA ASP A 135 20.48 -0.01 -4.02
C ASP A 135 20.08 -1.28 -3.27
N ASP A 136 20.18 -1.30 -1.94
CA ASP A 136 19.79 -2.47 -1.15
C ASP A 136 18.28 -2.72 -1.27
N LEU A 137 17.92 -3.99 -1.40
CA LEU A 137 16.54 -4.43 -1.23
C LEU A 137 16.33 -4.95 0.19
N TRP A 138 15.21 -4.57 0.78
CA TRP A 138 14.84 -4.96 2.14
C TRP A 138 13.53 -5.73 2.13
N PHE A 139 13.50 -6.91 2.74
CA PHE A 139 12.32 -7.78 2.80
C PHE A 139 12.00 -8.14 4.25
N LYS A 140 10.72 -8.39 4.52
CA LYS A 140 10.25 -8.88 5.80
C LYS A 140 10.62 -10.35 5.96
N CYS A 141 10.91 -10.77 7.19
CA CYS A 141 10.94 -12.19 7.51
C CYS A 141 9.54 -12.67 7.89
N ILE A 142 9.19 -13.89 7.46
CA ILE A 142 7.87 -14.50 7.68
C ILE A 142 7.76 -15.14 9.07
N ASP A 143 8.84 -15.13 9.86
CA ASP A 143 8.81 -15.60 11.25
C ASP A 143 8.12 -14.63 12.21
N TYR A 144 7.95 -13.35 11.82
CA TYR A 144 7.41 -12.28 12.66
C TYR A 144 8.14 -12.13 14.02
N LEU A 145 9.41 -12.53 14.10
CA LEU A 145 10.23 -12.46 15.32
C LEU A 145 11.10 -11.19 15.40
N GLY A 146 10.86 -10.22 14.50
CA GLY A 146 11.67 -9.02 14.33
C GLY A 146 12.90 -9.23 13.45
N HIS A 147 12.93 -10.32 12.68
CA HIS A 147 13.92 -10.50 11.64
C HIS A 147 13.48 -9.86 10.32
N LEU A 148 14.46 -9.53 9.50
CA LEU A 148 14.28 -9.01 8.15
C LEU A 148 15.47 -9.44 7.28
N TYR A 149 15.33 -9.28 5.98
CA TYR A 149 16.39 -9.58 5.01
C TYR A 149 16.88 -8.28 4.35
N ARG A 150 18.19 -8.06 4.36
CA ARG A 150 18.86 -7.08 3.51
C ARG A 150 19.57 -7.81 2.38
N PHE A 151 19.27 -7.44 1.14
CA PHE A 151 19.94 -7.94 -0.05
C PHE A 151 20.78 -6.82 -0.68
N ASP A 152 22.08 -7.03 -0.78
CA ASP A 152 23.03 -6.02 -1.26
C ASP A 152 23.37 -6.11 -2.75
N GLY A 153 22.62 -6.94 -3.48
CA GLY A 153 22.89 -7.28 -4.88
C GLY A 153 23.65 -8.59 -5.07
N ASN A 154 24.34 -9.08 -4.03
CA ASN A 154 25.10 -10.34 -4.07
C ASN A 154 24.66 -11.32 -2.98
N ASN A 155 24.48 -10.82 -1.76
CA ASN A 155 24.26 -11.60 -0.55
C ASN A 155 22.97 -11.19 0.16
N VAL A 156 22.30 -12.18 0.76
CA VAL A 156 21.15 -11.96 1.65
C VAL A 156 21.62 -12.09 3.09
N PHE A 157 21.42 -11.03 3.87
CA PHE A 157 21.71 -10.99 5.29
C PHE A 157 20.40 -11.04 6.06
N LYS A 158 20.23 -12.04 6.94
CA LYS A 158 19.15 -12.04 7.93
C LYS A 158 19.59 -11.15 9.09
N LEU A 159 18.87 -10.06 9.30
CA LEU A 159 19.13 -9.07 10.34
C LEU A 159 18.03 -9.13 11.39
N LYS A 160 18.31 -8.67 12.60
CA LYS A 160 17.35 -8.54 13.70
C LYS A 160 17.28 -7.10 14.15
N LEU A 161 16.07 -6.58 14.38
CA LEU A 161 15.91 -5.28 15.00
C LEU A 161 16.57 -5.24 16.39
N PRO A 162 17.19 -4.11 16.76
CA PRO A 162 17.78 -3.96 18.08
C PRO A 162 16.70 -4.03 19.16
N LYS A 163 17.01 -4.72 20.25
CA LYS A 163 16.12 -4.80 21.41
C LYS A 163 15.97 -3.43 22.07
N THR A 164 14.78 -3.13 22.54
CA THR A 164 14.45 -1.94 23.31
C THR A 164 13.90 -2.34 24.68
N LYS A 165 14.07 -1.48 25.69
CA LYS A 165 13.48 -1.73 27.01
C LYS A 165 11.96 -1.93 26.92
N LEU A 166 11.27 -1.12 26.13
CA LEU A 166 9.83 -1.24 25.90
C LEU A 166 9.44 -2.61 25.34
N GLY A 167 10.20 -3.12 24.37
CA GLY A 167 9.94 -4.44 23.78
C GLY A 167 10.20 -5.59 24.73
N GLU A 168 11.29 -5.56 25.51
CA GLU A 168 11.55 -6.60 26.51
C GLU A 168 10.53 -6.57 27.65
N ASP A 169 10.12 -5.37 28.09
CA ASP A 169 9.04 -5.19 29.07
C ASP A 169 7.71 -5.73 28.53
N TYR A 170 7.40 -5.50 27.24
CA TYR A 170 6.20 -6.02 26.59
C TYR A 170 6.18 -7.55 26.57
N ILE A 171 7.28 -8.18 26.14
CA ILE A 171 7.42 -9.65 26.10
C ILE A 171 7.25 -10.26 27.49
N THR A 172 7.82 -9.62 28.52
CA THR A 172 7.72 -10.13 29.89
C THR A 172 6.29 -10.05 30.43
N LYS A 173 5.55 -9.00 30.07
CA LYS A 173 4.17 -8.76 30.55
C LYS A 173 3.12 -9.54 29.77
N HIS A 174 3.39 -9.89 28.52
CA HIS A 174 2.41 -10.51 27.65
C HIS A 174 2.91 -11.85 27.11
N ASN A 175 2.21 -12.92 27.46
CA ASN A 175 2.48 -14.27 26.96
C ASN A 175 1.86 -14.48 25.56
N TYR A 176 2.23 -13.66 24.57
CA TYR A 176 1.73 -13.78 23.20
C TYR A 176 2.61 -14.71 22.35
N ASN A 177 1.99 -15.37 21.38
CA ASN A 177 2.67 -16.18 20.37
C ASN A 177 3.48 -15.34 19.34
N THR A 178 3.33 -14.01 19.34
CA THR A 178 3.94 -13.10 18.36
C THR A 178 4.88 -12.11 19.04
N SER A 179 6.06 -11.89 18.45
CA SER A 179 7.04 -10.92 18.96
C SER A 179 6.57 -9.48 18.70
N PRO A 180 6.74 -8.54 19.66
CA PRO A 180 6.38 -7.14 19.44
C PRO A 180 7.23 -6.46 18.37
N TYR A 181 8.38 -7.06 18.04
CA TYR A 181 9.26 -6.63 16.96
C TYR A 181 8.84 -7.12 15.58
N GLY A 182 7.79 -7.95 15.45
CA GLY A 182 7.36 -8.52 14.17
C GLY A 182 7.19 -7.44 13.10
N ILE A 183 7.82 -7.62 11.94
CA ILE A 183 7.83 -6.59 10.88
C ILE A 183 6.59 -6.73 10.00
N TYR A 184 5.77 -5.69 9.95
CA TYR A 184 4.57 -5.65 9.11
C TYR A 184 4.79 -4.94 7.79
N CYS A 185 5.61 -3.89 7.76
CA CYS A 185 5.98 -3.20 6.54
C CYS A 185 7.43 -2.72 6.57
N VAL A 186 7.99 -2.54 5.37
CA VAL A 186 9.29 -1.92 5.14
C VAL A 186 9.11 -0.82 4.11
N TYR A 187 9.53 0.40 4.44
CA TYR A 187 9.39 1.57 3.58
C TYR A 187 10.74 2.28 3.43
N LYS A 188 11.10 2.63 2.20
CA LYS A 188 12.29 3.45 1.92
C LYS A 188 11.83 4.88 1.68
N ASP A 189 12.34 5.82 2.47
CA ASP A 189 12.01 7.23 2.31
C ASP A 189 12.84 7.93 1.23
N SER A 190 12.47 9.17 0.91
CA SER A 190 13.12 10.04 -0.08
C SER A 190 14.60 10.32 0.22
N LYS A 191 15.00 10.18 1.48
CA LYS A 191 16.39 10.36 1.97
C LYS A 191 17.15 9.03 2.03
N SER A 192 16.56 7.95 1.51
CA SER A 192 17.09 6.58 1.52
C SER A 192 17.22 5.95 2.90
N ASN A 193 16.59 6.49 3.95
CA ASN A 193 16.44 5.76 5.20
C ASN A 193 15.41 4.64 5.04
N ILE A 194 15.51 3.62 5.89
CA ILE A 194 14.59 2.49 5.91
C ILE A 194 13.73 2.58 7.16
N TRP A 195 12.43 2.48 6.97
CA TRP A 195 11.43 2.45 8.02
C TRP A 195 10.85 1.06 8.15
N PHE A 196 10.67 0.63 9.38
CA PHE A 196 10.08 -0.65 9.75
C PHE A 196 8.83 -0.38 10.58
N GLY A 197 7.67 -0.76 10.06
CA GLY A 197 6.46 -0.83 10.86
C GLY A 197 6.42 -2.14 11.62
N THR A 198 6.23 -2.08 12.94
CA THR A 198 6.29 -3.24 13.83
C THR A 198 4.92 -3.64 14.35
N ALA A 199 4.86 -4.82 14.96
CA ALA A 199 3.62 -5.40 15.44
C ALA A 199 3.06 -4.67 16.65
N GLN A 200 3.90 -4.28 17.62
CA GLN A 200 3.46 -3.62 18.87
C GLN A 200 4.46 -2.59 19.44
N LEU A 201 5.48 -2.16 18.69
CA LEU A 201 6.47 -1.17 19.14
C LEU A 201 6.44 0.14 18.37
N GLY A 202 5.50 0.28 17.44
CA GLY A 202 5.34 1.42 16.55
C GLY A 202 6.23 1.31 15.32
N ALA A 203 6.91 2.42 14.99
CA ALA A 203 7.75 2.53 13.80
C ALA A 203 9.21 2.74 14.18
N CYS A 204 10.12 2.07 13.47
CA CYS A 204 11.56 2.21 13.64
C CYS A 204 12.21 2.71 12.35
N ARG A 205 12.95 3.81 12.42
CA ARG A 205 13.77 4.33 11.31
C ARG A 205 15.22 3.91 11.48
N TYR A 206 15.81 3.32 10.45
CA TYR A 206 17.25 3.11 10.31
C TYR A 206 17.83 4.06 9.25
N ASN A 207 18.75 4.94 9.67
CA ASN A 207 19.38 5.95 8.80
C ASN A 207 20.81 5.58 8.35
N GLY A 208 21.22 4.32 8.55
CA GLY A 208 22.58 3.87 8.29
C GLY A 208 23.52 3.98 9.50
N LYS A 209 23.16 4.75 10.52
CA LYS A 209 23.97 5.00 11.73
C LYS A 209 23.26 4.63 13.03
N SER A 210 21.97 4.98 13.15
CA SER A 210 21.15 4.79 14.34
C SER A 210 19.78 4.21 14.01
N PHE A 211 19.11 3.73 15.06
CA PHE A 211 17.72 3.33 15.05
C PHE A 211 16.92 4.30 15.89
N ASP A 212 15.97 4.98 15.26
CA ASP A 212 15.11 5.96 15.91
C ASP A 212 13.69 5.38 16.00
N TRP A 213 13.11 5.35 17.20
CA TRP A 213 11.83 4.69 17.46
C TRP A 213 10.73 5.70 17.75
N ILE A 214 9.58 5.53 17.10
CA ILE A 214 8.31 6.17 17.44
C ILE A 214 7.42 5.09 18.05
N SER A 215 7.05 5.24 19.31
CA SER A 215 6.30 4.22 20.05
C SER A 215 4.91 3.97 19.48
N GLU A 216 4.39 2.76 19.68
CA GLU A 216 3.05 2.33 19.27
C GLU A 216 1.95 3.37 19.58
N SER A 217 1.91 3.88 20.82
CA SER A 217 0.92 4.86 21.28
C SER A 217 0.96 6.21 20.55
N ASP A 218 2.04 6.48 19.83
CA ASP A 218 2.20 7.70 19.05
C ASP A 218 1.91 7.48 17.58
N VAL A 219 1.82 6.24 17.08
CA VAL A 219 1.61 5.89 15.66
C VAL A 219 0.43 4.93 15.42
N THR A 220 -0.39 4.73 16.45
CA THR A 220 -1.68 4.02 16.39
C THR A 220 -2.67 4.67 17.36
N GLU A 221 -3.98 4.53 17.11
CA GLU A 221 -5.06 5.18 17.88
C GLU A 221 -5.88 4.19 18.75
N LEU A 222 -5.52 2.90 18.77
CA LEU A 222 -6.11 1.93 19.69
C LEU A 222 -5.39 1.98 21.05
N HIS A 223 -5.93 2.75 21.98
CA HIS A 223 -5.34 2.91 23.31
C HIS A 223 -5.64 1.73 24.27
N ASP A 224 -6.69 0.93 24.02
CA ASP A 224 -7.20 -0.09 24.95
C ASP A 224 -7.42 -1.51 24.34
N GLY A 225 -6.87 -1.79 23.15
CA GLY A 225 -7.01 -3.09 22.46
C GLY A 225 -5.68 -3.68 21.98
N PRO A 226 -5.65 -4.93 21.46
CA PRO A 226 -4.46 -5.44 20.79
C PRO A 226 -4.20 -4.56 19.56
N SER A 227 -3.16 -3.73 19.63
CA SER A 227 -2.86 -2.80 18.55
C SER A 227 -2.65 -3.53 17.22
N ASN A 228 -3.15 -2.93 16.14
CA ASN A 228 -3.00 -3.47 14.79
C ASN A 228 -1.57 -3.35 14.24
N GLY A 229 -0.67 -2.67 14.96
CA GLY A 229 0.70 -2.38 14.54
C GLY A 229 0.75 -1.43 13.36
N VAL A 230 1.96 -1.03 12.96
CA VAL A 230 2.17 -0.14 11.82
C VAL A 230 2.18 -0.98 10.53
N ARG A 231 1.03 -1.02 9.84
CA ARG A 231 0.81 -1.87 8.65
C ARG A 231 1.32 -1.26 7.35
N SER A 232 1.33 0.06 7.25
CA SER A 232 1.78 0.77 6.05
C SER A 232 2.39 2.11 6.44
N ILE A 233 3.33 2.57 5.63
CA ILE A 233 4.04 3.84 5.83
C ILE A 233 4.10 4.53 4.47
N VAL A 234 3.82 5.83 4.41
CA VAL A 234 4.08 6.63 3.22
C VAL A 234 4.61 8.01 3.59
N GLU A 235 5.55 8.52 2.81
CA GLU A 235 6.00 9.90 2.83
C GLU A 235 5.21 10.72 1.79
N ASP A 236 4.54 11.77 2.26
CA ASP A 236 3.77 12.66 1.39
C ASP A 236 4.66 13.63 0.60
N LYS A 237 4.04 14.52 -0.20
CA LYS A 237 4.78 15.50 -1.03
C LYS A 237 5.56 16.55 -0.22
N ASN A 238 5.19 16.76 1.03
CA ASN A 238 5.83 17.74 1.92
C ASN A 238 6.96 17.10 2.75
N GLY A 239 7.16 15.78 2.63
CA GLY A 239 8.11 15.02 3.45
C GLY A 239 7.55 14.65 4.82
N ASP A 240 6.23 14.82 5.05
CA ASP A 240 5.59 14.33 6.25
C ASP A 240 5.24 12.85 6.09
N PHE A 241 5.41 12.10 7.17
CA PHE A 241 5.14 10.67 7.19
C PHE A 241 3.73 10.40 7.69
N TRP A 242 3.13 9.38 7.11
CA TRP A 242 1.83 8.87 7.47
C TRP A 242 2.00 7.42 7.92
N PHE A 243 1.60 7.18 9.16
CA PHE A 243 1.47 5.86 9.79
C PHE A 243 -0.02 5.64 10.11
N ASN A 244 -0.35 4.61 10.86
CA ASN A 244 -1.73 4.18 11.12
C ASN A 244 -2.50 5.08 12.13
N THR A 245 -2.56 6.39 11.89
CA THR A 245 -3.25 7.38 12.75
C THR A 245 -3.97 8.48 11.98
N GLU A 246 -4.70 9.34 12.72
CA GLU A 246 -5.24 10.62 12.23
C GLU A 246 -4.18 11.74 12.10
N TYR A 247 -2.92 11.45 12.42
CA TYR A 247 -1.81 12.39 12.42
C TYR A 247 -0.89 12.17 11.23
N LYS A 248 -0.20 13.24 10.86
CA LYS A 248 1.01 13.18 10.04
C LYS A 248 2.22 13.61 10.86
N TYR A 249 3.41 13.21 10.45
CA TYR A 249 4.61 13.29 11.27
C TYR A 249 5.73 13.97 10.49
N SER A 250 6.14 15.15 10.94
CA SER A 250 7.36 15.78 10.42
C SER A 250 8.57 15.16 11.12
N ILE A 251 9.50 14.58 10.36
CA ILE A 251 10.65 13.86 10.89
C ILE A 251 11.93 14.66 10.70
N TYR A 252 12.70 14.80 11.78
CA TYR A 252 13.96 15.51 11.85
C TYR A 252 15.15 14.54 11.98
N ASN A 253 16.33 14.98 11.54
CA ASN A 253 17.56 14.21 11.70
C ASN A 253 18.21 14.44 13.07
N ASN A 254 17.93 15.58 13.70
CA ASN A 254 18.42 15.91 15.03
C ASN A 254 17.25 15.85 16.03
N THR A 255 17.53 15.36 17.24
CA THR A 255 16.60 15.35 18.35
C THR A 255 16.22 16.79 18.72
N TYR A 256 14.95 17.14 18.63
CA TYR A 256 14.41 18.39 19.15
C TYR A 256 13.93 18.17 20.59
N ILE A 257 14.11 19.17 21.47
CA ILE A 257 13.58 19.13 22.83
C ILE A 257 12.12 19.58 22.76
N ARG A 258 11.16 18.68 23.05
CA ARG A 258 9.75 19.05 23.09
C ARG A 258 9.53 20.01 24.28
N ASN A 259 9.07 21.23 24.03
CA ASN A 259 8.91 22.24 25.09
C ASN A 259 7.91 21.85 26.20
N ASP A 260 7.07 20.82 25.95
CA ASP A 260 5.99 20.36 26.83
C ASP A 260 6.30 19.02 27.54
N THR A 261 7.34 18.31 27.12
CA THR A 261 7.80 17.11 27.82
C THR A 261 9.31 17.05 27.68
N SER A 262 10.05 16.77 28.75
CA SER A 262 11.51 16.58 28.74
C SER A 262 12.02 15.42 27.84
N LYS A 263 11.19 14.91 26.92
CA LYS A 263 11.52 13.92 25.90
C LYS A 263 12.10 14.64 24.67
N GLN A 264 13.38 14.37 24.42
CA GLN A 264 13.98 14.58 23.10
C GLN A 264 13.24 13.69 22.09
N ALA A 265 12.61 14.30 21.09
CA ALA A 265 11.93 13.59 20.01
C ALA A 265 12.49 14.06 18.67
N PHE A 266 12.67 13.13 17.74
CA PHE A 266 13.12 13.43 16.37
C PHE A 266 11.92 13.64 15.42
N TYR A 267 10.72 13.82 15.95
CA TYR A 267 9.50 14.03 15.19
C TYR A 267 8.55 15.01 15.87
N TYR A 268 7.65 15.59 15.08
CA TYR A 268 6.51 16.38 15.55
C TYR A 268 5.21 15.81 14.97
N ARG A 269 4.22 15.58 15.83
CA ARG A 269 2.87 15.11 15.45
C ARG A 269 2.03 16.31 15.04
N ILE A 270 1.51 16.28 13.84
CA ILE A 270 0.61 17.30 13.30
C ILE A 270 -0.75 16.65 13.12
N LYS A 271 -1.78 17.18 13.80
CA LYS A 271 -3.15 16.72 13.56
C LYS A 271 -3.47 16.94 12.09
N SER A 272 -3.84 15.87 11.40
CA SER A 272 -4.05 15.91 9.96
C SER A 272 -5.54 15.92 9.66
N ILE A 273 -6.01 14.97 8.85
CA ILE A 273 -7.39 14.86 8.34
C ILE A 273 -8.46 14.61 9.40
N GLY A 274 -8.10 14.45 10.67
CA GLY A 274 -9.00 13.95 11.71
C GLY A 274 -9.26 12.46 11.51
N CYS A 275 -10.43 11.98 11.92
CA CYS A 275 -10.86 10.64 11.55
C CYS A 275 -10.91 10.52 10.03
N LEU A 276 -10.70 9.33 9.45
CA LEU A 276 -10.55 9.16 8.00
C LEU A 276 -11.80 9.54 7.18
N ASP A 277 -12.91 9.85 7.83
CA ASP A 277 -14.11 10.48 7.25
C ASP A 277 -14.10 12.02 7.24
N GLY A 278 -13.02 12.64 7.71
CA GLY A 278 -12.87 14.09 7.85
C GLY A 278 -13.55 14.66 9.09
N SER A 279 -14.14 13.82 9.95
CA SER A 279 -14.83 14.27 11.15
C SER A 279 -13.87 14.49 12.32
N LYS A 280 -14.27 15.36 13.26
CA LYS A 280 -13.50 15.63 14.49
C LYS A 280 -13.73 14.59 15.60
N GLU A 281 -14.79 13.80 15.49
CA GLU A 281 -15.30 12.88 16.54
C GLU A 281 -15.59 11.47 15.98
N GLY A 282 -15.04 11.13 14.81
CA GLY A 282 -15.24 9.83 14.18
C GLY A 282 -14.45 8.71 14.87
N ASN A 283 -14.62 7.50 14.34
CA ASN A 283 -13.93 6.30 14.82
C ASN A 283 -13.18 5.55 13.72
N LEU A 284 -13.06 6.14 12.52
CA LEU A 284 -12.27 5.59 11.42
C LEU A 284 -10.81 5.95 11.60
N ASN A 285 -10.14 5.25 12.51
CA ASN A 285 -8.81 5.66 12.99
C ASN A 285 -7.68 4.73 12.55
N GLU A 286 -7.99 3.65 11.84
CA GLU A 286 -6.99 2.68 11.41
C GLU A 286 -7.20 2.24 9.97
N TYR A 287 -6.08 2.15 9.26
CA TYR A 287 -6.03 1.68 7.89
C TYR A 287 -4.92 0.62 7.73
N LEU A 288 -5.13 -0.28 6.77
CA LEU A 288 -4.23 -1.41 6.52
C LEU A 288 -3.21 -1.11 5.43
N SER A 289 -3.54 -0.19 4.53
CA SER A 289 -2.67 0.20 3.43
C SER A 289 -2.85 1.68 3.12
N ILE A 290 -1.75 2.35 2.81
CA ILE A 290 -1.75 3.71 2.29
C ILE A 290 -0.73 3.82 1.16
N ILE A 291 -1.11 4.47 0.06
CA ILE A 291 -0.23 4.76 -1.06
C ILE A 291 -0.44 6.20 -1.55
N LYS A 292 0.50 6.69 -2.36
CA LYS A 292 0.45 8.01 -2.98
C LYS A 292 0.35 7.87 -4.49
N ASP A 293 -0.61 8.56 -5.11
CA ASP A 293 -0.73 8.62 -6.57
C ASP A 293 0.22 9.67 -7.20
N ASP A 294 0.24 9.77 -8.54
CA ASP A 294 1.10 10.72 -9.26
C ASP A 294 0.72 12.20 -9.05
N LYS A 295 -0.50 12.47 -8.58
CA LYS A 295 -0.97 13.81 -8.20
C LYS A 295 -0.67 14.12 -6.73
N ASN A 296 -0.02 13.20 -6.03
CA ASN A 296 0.25 13.24 -4.59
C ASN A 296 -0.99 13.14 -3.69
N ASN A 297 -2.11 12.61 -4.21
CA ASN A 297 -3.22 12.24 -3.35
C ASN A 297 -2.86 10.97 -2.58
N LEU A 298 -3.33 10.89 -1.34
CA LEU A 298 -3.19 9.71 -0.51
C LEU A 298 -4.40 8.82 -0.67
N TRP A 299 -4.19 7.55 -0.99
CA TRP A 299 -5.23 6.53 -1.07
C TRP A 299 -5.09 5.60 0.11
N ILE A 300 -6.14 5.53 0.92
CA ILE A 300 -6.14 4.92 2.25
C ILE A 300 -7.18 3.80 2.25
N ALA A 301 -6.75 2.60 2.61
CA ALA A 301 -7.56 1.39 2.59
C ALA A 301 -7.91 0.97 4.02
N LEU A 302 -9.20 1.00 4.35
CA LEU A 302 -9.69 0.64 5.68
C LEU A 302 -10.30 -0.76 5.66
N TYR A 303 -10.13 -1.48 6.77
CA TYR A 303 -10.75 -2.78 6.94
C TYR A 303 -12.29 -2.64 6.95
N LEU A 304 -12.98 -3.25 5.97
CA LEU A 304 -14.44 -3.22 5.82
C LEU A 304 -15.07 -1.82 5.65
N LYS A 305 -14.28 -0.79 5.30
CA LYS A 305 -14.79 0.59 5.14
C LYS A 305 -14.42 1.23 3.80
N GLY A 306 -14.03 0.41 2.83
CA GLY A 306 -13.69 0.86 1.49
C GLY A 306 -12.37 1.63 1.42
N ILE A 307 -12.26 2.46 0.40
CA ILE A 307 -11.07 3.26 0.11
C ILE A 307 -11.41 4.74 0.29
N TRP A 308 -10.51 5.49 0.90
CA TRP A 308 -10.62 6.93 1.10
C TRP A 308 -9.45 7.62 0.42
N MET A 309 -9.73 8.64 -0.38
CA MET A 309 -8.72 9.41 -1.09
C MET A 309 -8.67 10.84 -0.53
N TYR A 310 -7.49 11.29 -0.14
CA TYR A 310 -7.24 12.63 0.38
C TYR A 310 -6.32 13.41 -0.58
N ASP A 311 -6.80 14.54 -1.08
CA ASP A 311 -6.07 15.38 -2.05
C ASP A 311 -5.20 16.48 -1.40
N GLY A 312 -5.23 16.58 -0.07
CA GLY A 312 -4.61 17.66 0.70
C GLY A 312 -5.63 18.65 1.28
N GLU A 313 -6.86 18.66 0.78
CA GLU A 313 -7.94 19.54 1.24
C GLU A 313 -9.23 18.77 1.54
N LYS A 314 -9.58 17.82 0.66
CA LYS A 314 -10.83 17.06 0.68
C LYS A 314 -10.56 15.58 0.75
N ILE A 315 -11.48 14.88 1.41
CA ILE A 315 -11.51 13.42 1.44
C ILE A 315 -12.70 12.93 0.62
N LYS A 316 -12.49 11.90 -0.18
CA LYS A 316 -13.53 11.22 -0.96
C LYS A 316 -13.56 9.73 -0.63
N HIS A 317 -14.76 9.23 -0.35
CA HIS A 317 -15.01 7.81 -0.11
C HIS A 317 -15.30 7.05 -1.41
N TYR A 318 -14.75 5.85 -1.50
CA TYR A 318 -14.98 4.85 -2.53
C TYR A 318 -15.40 3.54 -1.85
N PRO A 319 -16.71 3.26 -1.75
CA PRO A 319 -17.18 1.99 -1.20
C PRO A 319 -16.73 0.84 -2.10
N ILE A 320 -16.30 -0.27 -1.49
CA ILE A 320 -15.92 -1.49 -2.19
C ILE A 320 -16.81 -2.61 -1.66
N GLN A 321 -17.72 -3.07 -2.51
CA GLN A 321 -18.76 -3.99 -2.10
C GLN A 321 -18.94 -5.10 -3.13
N ILE A 322 -19.27 -6.30 -2.64
CA ILE A 322 -19.75 -7.41 -3.45
C ILE A 322 -21.13 -7.80 -2.92
N ASN A 323 -22.11 -7.90 -3.82
CA ASN A 323 -23.50 -8.18 -3.45
C ASN A 323 -24.01 -7.28 -2.31
N SER A 324 -23.69 -5.98 -2.40
CA SER A 324 -24.03 -4.94 -1.43
C SER A 324 -23.44 -5.14 -0.02
N LYS A 325 -22.36 -5.93 0.12
CA LYS A 325 -21.63 -6.12 1.38
C LYS A 325 -20.22 -5.58 1.26
N ASP A 326 -19.80 -4.79 2.26
CA ASP A 326 -18.42 -4.32 2.38
C ASP A 326 -17.47 -5.51 2.49
N ILE A 327 -16.35 -5.44 1.77
CA ILE A 327 -15.33 -6.48 1.79
C ILE A 327 -14.06 -6.02 2.50
N PRO A 328 -13.29 -6.95 3.12
CA PRO A 328 -11.97 -6.64 3.64
C PRO A 328 -11.01 -6.21 2.54
N ILE A 329 -10.27 -5.13 2.79
CA ILE A 329 -9.26 -4.58 1.89
C ILE A 329 -7.91 -4.61 2.60
N TYR A 330 -6.90 -5.17 1.95
CA TYR A 330 -5.60 -5.38 2.58
C TYR A 330 -4.45 -4.62 1.90
N CYS A 331 -4.48 -4.48 0.58
CA CYS A 331 -3.38 -3.85 -0.13
C CYS A 331 -3.86 -2.94 -1.26
N LEU A 332 -3.20 -1.79 -1.36
CA LEU A 332 -3.27 -0.89 -2.51
C LEU A 332 -1.94 -0.92 -3.23
N TYR A 333 -1.98 -0.78 -4.54
CA TYR A 333 -0.79 -0.67 -5.37
C TYR A 333 -1.01 0.39 -6.46
N LYS A 334 -0.02 1.25 -6.67
CA LYS A 334 0.01 2.16 -7.82
C LYS A 334 0.97 1.58 -8.85
N ASP A 335 0.49 1.38 -10.06
CA ASP A 335 1.33 0.90 -11.15
C ASP A 335 2.12 2.04 -11.84
N ASN A 336 2.95 1.70 -12.82
CA ASN A 336 3.82 2.63 -13.53
C ASN A 336 3.05 3.59 -14.47
N LYS A 337 1.77 3.31 -14.74
CA LYS A 337 0.88 4.19 -15.51
C LYS A 337 0.07 5.14 -14.62
N GLY A 338 0.18 4.97 -13.30
CA GLY A 338 -0.57 5.74 -12.31
C GLY A 338 -1.92 5.13 -11.94
N ASP A 339 -2.26 3.95 -12.46
CA ASP A 339 -3.50 3.26 -12.11
C ASP A 339 -3.40 2.71 -10.69
N ILE A 340 -4.51 2.79 -9.96
CA ILE A 340 -4.63 2.27 -8.60
C ILE A 340 -5.30 0.91 -8.63
N TRP A 341 -4.59 -0.07 -8.09
CA TRP A 341 -5.00 -1.46 -7.96
C TRP A 341 -5.27 -1.79 -6.50
N LEU A 342 -6.21 -2.69 -6.31
CA LEU A 342 -6.62 -3.23 -5.02
C LEU A 342 -6.51 -4.76 -5.10
N GLY A 343 -5.73 -5.34 -4.20
CA GLY A 343 -5.73 -6.78 -3.96
C GLY A 343 -6.59 -7.14 -2.75
N THR A 344 -7.26 -8.28 -2.81
CA THR A 344 -8.15 -8.75 -1.74
C THR A 344 -7.84 -10.21 -1.38
N HIS A 345 -8.23 -10.60 -0.17
CA HIS A 345 -8.02 -11.97 0.31
C HIS A 345 -9.00 -12.97 -0.33
N GLU A 346 -10.19 -12.56 -0.73
CA GLU A 346 -11.28 -13.49 -1.13
C GLU A 346 -12.14 -12.98 -2.27
N ASN A 347 -11.74 -11.89 -2.93
CA ASN A 347 -12.60 -11.19 -3.88
C ASN A 347 -11.86 -10.76 -5.16
N GLY A 348 -10.68 -11.34 -5.40
CA GLY A 348 -9.83 -11.07 -6.54
C GLY A 348 -9.17 -9.70 -6.48
N ILE A 349 -9.01 -9.10 -7.66
CA ILE A 349 -8.37 -7.79 -7.84
C ILE A 349 -9.37 -6.78 -8.37
N PHE A 350 -9.16 -5.53 -8.01
CA PHE A 350 -9.92 -4.40 -8.53
C PHE A 350 -8.96 -3.36 -9.09
N ARG A 351 -9.43 -2.60 -10.07
CA ARG A 351 -8.70 -1.46 -10.63
C ARG A 351 -9.57 -0.22 -10.66
N PHE A 352 -8.99 0.91 -10.32
CA PHE A 352 -9.65 2.20 -10.39
C PHE A 352 -9.74 2.69 -11.84
N ASN A 353 -10.96 2.94 -12.33
CA ASN A 353 -11.20 3.43 -13.70
C ASN A 353 -11.25 4.98 -13.81
N GLY A 354 -10.93 5.69 -12.72
CA GLY A 354 -11.08 7.15 -12.62
C GLY A 354 -12.36 7.61 -11.88
N GLN A 355 -13.35 6.73 -11.74
CA GLN A 355 -14.61 7.00 -11.03
C GLN A 355 -14.87 6.00 -9.91
N THR A 356 -14.68 4.71 -10.17
CA THR A 356 -14.96 3.59 -9.27
C THR A 356 -13.87 2.52 -9.36
N PHE A 357 -13.81 1.63 -8.38
CA PHE A 357 -13.02 0.42 -8.46
C PHE A 357 -13.86 -0.70 -9.10
N GLU A 358 -13.35 -1.26 -10.19
CA GLU A 358 -14.00 -2.36 -10.92
C GLU A 358 -13.27 -3.67 -10.62
N LYS A 359 -14.02 -4.72 -10.28
CA LYS A 359 -13.47 -6.08 -10.13
C LYS A 359 -13.02 -6.55 -11.50
N LEU A 360 -11.78 -7.04 -11.61
CA LEU A 360 -11.22 -7.55 -12.86
C LEU A 360 -11.33 -9.08 -13.01
N ALA A 361 -12.01 -9.76 -12.09
CA ALA A 361 -12.19 -11.22 -12.08
C ALA A 361 -13.68 -11.60 -12.14
N ILE A 362 -14.02 -12.59 -12.97
CA ILE A 362 -15.32 -13.27 -13.07
C ILE A 362 -15.06 -14.77 -13.09
#